data_AF-A0A2Y9E1M6-F1
#
_entry.id   AF-A0A2Y9E1M6-F1
#
_cell.length_a   1.000
_cell.length_b   1.000
_cell.length_c   1.000
_cell.angle_alpha   90.00
_cell.angle_beta   90.00
_cell.angle_gamma   90.00
#
_symmetry.space_group_name_H-M   'P 1'
#
loop_
_entity.id
_entity.type
_entity.pdbx_description
1 polymer ?
#
loop_
_entity_poly.entity_id
_entity_poly.type
_entity_poly.pdbx_seq_one_letter_code
_entity_poly.pdbx_strand_id
1 'polypeptide(L)'
;MIDHLSRAVISDPEQNLTNEKQSACILPDPKMAFLRFRKRTLHETKTASEEPADDVTSQEANDRLVFKAIQDALKVKLHKRGVRILTGLGKYFQQLDKEGNGLLDKADFKQALKLFHLEVSEKDFESSWLILNGNGSNKVDYGEFKRAIIGEMNEYRKSFVRKAFMKLDYNKTGSVPIVDIRKCYCAKKHPQVISGHSTEEEIKSSFLETLKDACSKSDEVSYCEFEDYYEGLSIGIVDDEDFVNIIRIPWGI
;
A
#
# COMPACT_ATOMS: atom_id res chain seq x y z
N MET A 1 -14.67 -16.65 13.45
CA MET A 1 -13.66 -15.99 12.59
C MET A 1 -14.31 -15.34 11.35
N ILE A 2 -15.53 -14.78 11.46
CA ILE A 2 -16.40 -14.49 10.30
C ILE A 2 -16.65 -12.97 10.07
N ASP A 3 -16.05 -12.08 10.87
CA ASP A 3 -16.44 -10.64 10.89
C ASP A 3 -15.44 -9.66 10.21
N HIS A 4 -14.39 -10.17 9.56
CA HIS A 4 -13.36 -9.28 8.98
C HIS A 4 -13.72 -8.78 7.57
N LEU A 5 -14.38 -9.61 6.76
CA LEU A 5 -14.87 -9.21 5.44
C LEU A 5 -16.12 -8.33 5.52
N SER A 6 -17.03 -8.60 6.47
CA SER A 6 -18.22 -7.77 6.71
C SER A 6 -17.89 -6.33 7.10
N ARG A 7 -16.84 -6.12 7.92
CA ARG A 7 -16.42 -4.77 8.34
C ARG A 7 -15.65 -3.99 7.28
N ALA A 8 -14.95 -4.65 6.37
CA ALA A 8 -14.26 -3.98 5.27
C ALA A 8 -15.24 -3.50 4.17
N VAL A 9 -16.42 -4.11 4.12
CA VAL A 9 -17.39 -3.98 3.02
C VAL A 9 -18.59 -3.10 3.43
N ILE A 10 -18.94 -3.04 4.72
CA ILE A 10 -20.10 -2.28 5.22
C ILE A 10 -19.64 -1.00 5.92
N SER A 11 -19.60 0.09 5.15
CA SER A 11 -19.75 1.52 5.47
C SER A 11 -19.30 2.07 6.84
N ASP A 12 -18.47 3.12 6.82
CA ASP A 12 -18.40 4.12 7.89
C ASP A 12 -18.52 5.55 7.30
N PRO A 13 -19.56 6.33 7.63
CA PRO A 13 -19.98 7.51 6.87
C PRO A 13 -19.51 8.82 7.52
N GLU A 14 -18.24 9.22 7.39
CA GLU A 14 -17.87 10.60 7.73
C GLU A 14 -16.89 11.20 6.70
N GLN A 15 -17.36 12.31 6.12
CA GLN A 15 -16.91 12.97 4.91
C GLN A 15 -15.83 14.04 5.15
N ASN A 16 -15.13 14.34 4.05
CA ASN A 16 -14.70 15.67 3.57
C ASN A 16 -13.89 16.56 4.51
N LEU A 17 -12.74 17.05 4.04
CA LEU A 17 -12.43 18.50 4.05
C LEU A 17 -11.23 18.87 3.16
N THR A 18 -11.38 20.05 2.58
CA THR A 18 -10.70 20.69 1.46
C THR A 18 -9.47 21.52 1.83
N ASN A 19 -8.60 21.69 0.82
CA ASN A 19 -7.46 22.60 0.64
C ASN A 19 -7.50 23.97 1.37
N GLU A 20 -6.31 24.49 1.72
CA GLU A 20 -5.86 25.82 1.26
C GLU A 20 -4.33 26.05 1.37
N LYS A 21 -3.86 27.02 0.59
CA LYS A 21 -2.50 27.26 0.03
C LYS A 21 -1.62 28.16 0.91
N GLN A 22 -0.28 28.10 0.74
CA GLN A 22 0.59 29.21 0.23
C GLN A 22 2.10 29.06 0.54
N SER A 23 2.91 29.15 -0.54
CA SER A 23 4.09 30.02 -0.82
C SER A 23 5.17 30.29 0.25
N ALA A 24 6.48 30.46 0.00
CA ALA A 24 7.42 30.32 -1.13
C ALA A 24 8.87 30.59 -0.59
N CYS A 25 9.91 30.36 -1.42
CA CYS A 25 11.33 30.87 -1.37
C CYS A 25 12.42 30.01 -0.67
N ILE A 26 13.71 29.89 -1.06
CA ILE A 26 14.60 30.05 -2.26
C ILE A 26 15.99 29.48 -1.82
N LEU A 27 16.75 28.87 -2.77
CA LEU A 27 18.10 28.20 -2.78
C LEU A 27 19.35 28.98 -2.22
N PRO A 28 20.64 28.49 -2.19
CA PRO A 28 21.28 27.26 -2.77
C PRO A 28 22.37 26.46 -1.95
N ASP A 29 22.57 25.17 -2.31
CA ASP A 29 23.78 24.34 -2.69
C ASP A 29 25.25 24.67 -2.22
N PRO A 30 26.28 23.77 -2.30
CA PRO A 30 26.30 22.38 -2.81
C PRO A 30 27.24 21.30 -2.17
N LYS A 31 26.98 20.04 -2.61
CA LYS A 31 27.87 18.85 -2.81
C LYS A 31 28.00 17.80 -1.69
N MET A 32 27.42 16.62 -1.94
CA MET A 32 28.11 15.30 -2.01
C MET A 32 27.13 14.27 -2.63
N ALA A 33 27.65 13.39 -3.50
CA ALA A 33 26.86 12.43 -4.29
C ALA A 33 26.98 11.00 -3.74
N PHE A 34 26.16 10.10 -4.31
CA PHE A 34 26.09 8.62 -4.19
C PHE A 34 25.14 8.12 -3.08
N LEU A 35 24.27 7.10 -3.23
CA LEU A 35 24.22 5.91 -4.08
C LEU A 35 22.78 5.53 -4.51
N ARG A 36 22.68 4.73 -5.58
CA ARG A 36 21.45 4.12 -6.14
C ARG A 36 21.11 2.82 -5.42
N PHE A 37 19.87 2.63 -4.99
CA PHE A 37 19.34 1.28 -4.71
C PHE A 37 19.10 0.55 -6.05
N ARG A 38 20.01 -0.37 -6.36
CA ARG A 38 20.01 -1.13 -7.60
C ARG A 38 18.97 -2.25 -7.51
N LYS A 39 18.02 -2.26 -8.46
CA LYS A 39 17.20 -3.44 -8.80
C LYS A 39 18.14 -4.63 -9.07
N ARG A 40 17.92 -5.75 -8.38
CA ARG A 40 18.64 -7.01 -8.65
C ARG A 40 18.22 -7.57 -10.01
N THR A 41 19.17 -7.74 -10.91
CA THR A 41 19.09 -8.72 -12.01
C THR A 41 20.22 -9.73 -11.80
N LEU A 42 19.87 -11.01 -11.71
CA LEU A 42 20.84 -12.11 -11.71
C LEU A 42 21.64 -12.07 -13.02
N HIS A 43 22.97 -12.14 -12.93
CA HIS A 43 23.83 -13.13 -13.58
C HIS A 43 25.26 -12.99 -13.04
N GLU A 44 25.92 -14.12 -12.82
CA GLU A 44 27.24 -14.25 -12.22
C GLU A 44 28.35 -13.70 -13.12
N THR A 45 29.36 -13.07 -12.51
CA THR A 45 30.79 -13.24 -12.86
C THR A 45 31.67 -12.62 -11.78
N LYS A 46 32.66 -13.38 -11.32
CA LYS A 46 33.67 -12.99 -10.33
C LYS A 46 34.60 -11.91 -10.90
N THR A 47 34.84 -10.85 -10.15
CA THR A 47 36.15 -10.18 -10.05
C THR A 47 36.34 -9.63 -8.64
N ALA A 48 37.51 -9.92 -8.07
CA ALA A 48 37.93 -9.51 -6.75
C ALA A 48 38.34 -8.03 -6.73
N SER A 49 37.80 -7.28 -5.77
CA SER A 49 38.33 -6.03 -5.25
C SER A 49 37.80 -5.88 -3.82
N GLU A 50 38.70 -5.75 -2.86
CA GLU A 50 38.41 -5.58 -1.43
C GLU A 50 37.71 -4.23 -1.18
N GLU A 51 36.51 -4.27 -0.63
CA GLU A 51 35.72 -3.14 -0.12
C GLU A 51 35.29 -3.49 1.33
N PRO A 52 35.10 -2.51 2.22
CA PRO A 52 34.91 -2.74 3.65
C PRO A 52 33.51 -3.31 3.93
N ALA A 53 33.41 -4.64 4.02
CA ALA A 53 32.15 -5.38 4.05
C ALA A 53 31.38 -5.32 5.39
N ASP A 54 31.94 -4.72 6.44
CA ASP A 54 31.39 -4.82 7.81
C ASP A 54 30.50 -3.64 8.26
N ASP A 55 30.59 -2.46 7.61
CA ASP A 55 29.84 -1.26 8.04
C ASP A 55 28.43 -1.18 7.42
N VAL A 56 28.30 -1.62 6.16
CA VAL A 56 27.04 -1.58 5.38
C VAL A 56 25.94 -2.44 6.03
N THR A 57 26.30 -3.55 6.66
CA THR A 57 25.35 -4.49 7.28
C THR A 57 24.75 -3.94 8.59
N SER A 58 25.48 -3.07 9.29
CA SER A 58 25.07 -2.53 10.60
C SER A 58 24.07 -1.39 10.47
N GLN A 59 24.27 -0.50 9.49
CA GLN A 59 23.34 0.61 9.24
C GLN A 59 21.99 0.12 8.71
N GLU A 60 21.97 -0.82 7.76
CA GLU A 60 20.73 -1.40 7.26
C GLU A 60 19.91 -2.10 8.36
N ALA A 61 20.59 -2.75 9.32
CA ALA A 61 19.92 -3.36 10.46
C ALA A 61 19.28 -2.30 11.36
N ASN A 62 19.97 -1.19 11.61
CA ASN A 62 19.43 -0.07 12.38
C ASN A 62 18.23 0.59 11.69
N ASP A 63 18.30 0.80 10.37
CA ASP A 63 17.21 1.37 9.58
C ASP A 63 15.95 0.50 9.65
N ARG A 64 16.12 -0.83 9.57
CA ARG A 64 15.02 -1.79 9.75
C ARG A 64 14.40 -1.71 11.14
N LEU A 65 15.19 -1.48 12.18
CA LEU A 65 14.67 -1.31 13.54
C LEU A 65 13.83 -0.04 13.67
N VAL A 66 14.24 1.06 13.02
CA VAL A 66 13.46 2.32 12.98
C VAL A 66 12.10 2.08 12.33
N PHE A 67 12.08 1.51 11.12
CA PHE A 67 10.82 1.22 10.44
C PHE A 67 9.95 0.24 11.22
N LYS A 68 10.55 -0.78 11.84
CA LYS A 68 9.83 -1.76 12.63
C LYS A 68 9.12 -1.12 13.83
N ALA A 69 9.78 -0.21 14.54
CA ALA A 69 9.18 0.51 15.66
C ALA A 69 7.98 1.37 15.22
N ILE A 70 8.10 2.08 14.09
CA ILE A 70 7.02 2.87 13.49
C ILE A 70 5.83 1.97 13.12
N GLN A 71 6.10 0.88 12.40
CA GLN A 71 5.08 -0.07 11.97
C GLN A 71 4.33 -0.68 13.15
N ASP A 72 5.03 -1.08 14.20
CA ASP A 72 4.41 -1.66 15.40
C ASP A 72 3.54 -0.63 16.13
N ALA A 73 3.94 0.64 16.18
CA ALA A 73 3.13 1.73 16.75
C ALA A 73 1.85 2.00 15.93
N LEU A 74 1.92 1.86 14.61
CA LEU A 74 0.78 2.10 13.72
C LEU A 74 -0.13 0.88 13.53
N LYS A 75 0.36 -0.34 13.80
CA LYS A 75 -0.37 -1.61 13.58
C LYS A 75 -1.75 -1.63 14.24
N VAL A 76 -1.87 -1.11 15.47
CA VAL A 76 -3.14 -1.04 16.20
C VAL A 76 -4.15 -0.13 15.48
N LYS A 77 -3.69 0.99 14.93
CA LYS A 77 -4.54 1.95 14.20
C LYS A 77 -5.02 1.38 12.86
N LEU A 78 -4.19 0.55 12.23
CA LEU A 78 -4.45 -0.08 10.93
C LEU A 78 -5.37 -1.31 11.03
N HIS A 79 -5.34 -2.05 12.14
CA HIS A 79 -6.03 -3.35 12.24
C HIS A 79 -7.54 -3.32 11.92
N LYS A 80 -8.23 -2.20 12.19
CA LYS A 80 -9.67 -2.03 11.86
C LYS A 80 -9.95 -1.23 10.60
N ARG A 81 -8.94 -0.50 10.08
CA ARG A 81 -9.11 0.51 9.01
C ARG A 81 -8.13 0.34 7.86
N GLY A 82 -7.44 -0.81 7.79
CA GLY A 82 -6.34 -1.06 6.88
C GLY A 82 -6.70 -0.80 5.42
N VAL A 83 -7.79 -1.41 4.93
CA VAL A 83 -8.28 -1.21 3.56
C VAL A 83 -8.49 0.29 3.27
N ARG A 84 -9.30 0.98 4.08
CA ARG A 84 -9.63 2.41 3.88
C ARG A 84 -8.39 3.31 3.95
N ILE A 85 -7.47 3.04 4.87
CA ILE A 85 -6.26 3.85 5.03
C ILE A 85 -5.33 3.65 3.83
N LEU A 86 -5.07 2.41 3.41
CA LEU A 86 -4.10 2.14 2.34
C LEU A 86 -4.60 2.60 0.98
N THR A 87 -5.85 2.29 0.64
CA THR A 87 -6.44 2.76 -0.62
C THR A 87 -6.60 4.26 -0.64
N GLY A 88 -7.03 4.85 0.49
CA GLY A 88 -7.13 6.29 0.66
C GLY A 88 -5.79 7.00 0.54
N LEU A 89 -4.72 6.48 1.16
CA LEU A 89 -3.36 7.01 1.01
C LEU A 89 -2.88 6.92 -0.43
N GLY A 90 -3.06 5.77 -1.09
CA GLY A 90 -2.70 5.59 -2.50
C GLY A 90 -3.36 6.63 -3.40
N LYS A 91 -4.68 6.79 -3.26
CA LYS A 91 -5.46 7.79 -4.00
C LYS A 91 -5.03 9.22 -3.66
N TYR A 92 -4.79 9.53 -2.39
CA TYR A 92 -4.35 10.86 -1.96
C TYR A 92 -2.97 11.23 -2.52
N PHE A 93 -2.02 10.30 -2.48
CA PHE A 93 -0.70 10.53 -3.05
C PHE A 93 -0.73 10.71 -4.56
N GLN A 94 -1.53 9.91 -5.29
CA GLN A 94 -1.76 10.13 -6.71
C GLN A 94 -2.39 11.48 -7.01
N GLN A 95 -3.26 12.00 -6.12
CA GLN A 95 -3.81 13.35 -6.27
C GLN A 95 -2.78 14.44 -6.04
N LEU A 96 -1.83 14.26 -5.13
CA LEU A 96 -0.75 15.21 -4.89
C LEU A 96 0.31 15.19 -6.00
N ASP A 97 0.58 14.02 -6.57
CA ASP A 97 1.55 13.82 -7.65
C ASP A 97 1.02 14.34 -9.00
N LYS A 98 1.05 15.67 -9.17
CA LYS A 98 0.63 16.34 -10.41
C LYS A 98 1.56 16.04 -11.59
N GLU A 99 2.82 15.70 -11.29
CA GLU A 99 3.86 15.42 -12.29
C GLU A 99 3.81 13.97 -12.77
N GLY A 100 3.15 13.07 -12.03
CA GLY A 100 3.06 11.64 -12.32
C GLY A 100 4.39 10.91 -12.17
N ASN A 101 5.31 11.43 -11.36
CA ASN A 101 6.67 10.87 -11.21
C ASN A 101 6.84 9.99 -9.98
N GLY A 102 5.80 9.83 -9.15
CA GLY A 102 5.83 9.02 -7.94
C GLY A 102 6.40 9.74 -6.72
N LEU A 103 6.85 10.98 -6.85
CA LEU A 103 7.67 11.67 -5.85
C LEU A 103 6.90 12.79 -5.16
N LEU A 104 6.88 12.76 -3.83
CA LEU A 104 6.25 13.80 -3.00
C LEU A 104 7.26 14.41 -2.04
N ASP A 105 6.97 15.62 -1.58
CA ASP A 105 7.83 16.31 -0.63
C ASP A 105 7.52 15.95 0.83
N LYS A 106 8.38 16.40 1.74
CA LYS A 106 8.24 16.11 3.17
C LYS A 106 6.92 16.61 3.76
N ALA A 107 6.44 17.77 3.32
CA ALA A 107 5.24 18.40 3.84
C ALA A 107 3.99 17.60 3.42
N ASP A 108 3.98 17.11 2.17
CA ASP A 108 2.94 16.22 1.65
C ASP A 108 2.78 14.96 2.53
N PHE A 109 3.89 14.31 2.90
CA PHE A 109 3.85 13.14 3.76
C PHE A 109 3.40 13.46 5.19
N LYS A 110 3.87 14.57 5.78
CA LYS A 110 3.37 15.01 7.11
C LYS A 110 1.86 15.28 7.07
N GLN A 111 1.37 15.91 6.01
CA GLN A 111 -0.06 16.16 5.82
C GLN A 111 -0.84 14.85 5.69
N ALA A 112 -0.35 13.90 4.90
CA ALA A 112 -0.97 12.59 4.74
C ALA A 112 -1.07 11.84 6.08
N LEU A 113 0.01 11.76 6.86
CA LEU A 113 -0.02 11.08 8.15
C LEU A 113 -1.05 11.70 9.10
N LYS A 114 -1.17 13.03 9.11
CA LYS A 114 -2.18 13.73 9.91
C LYS A 114 -3.60 13.43 9.43
N LEU A 115 -3.86 13.53 8.13
CA LEU A 115 -5.18 13.33 7.52
C LEU A 115 -5.70 11.90 7.71
N PHE A 116 -4.82 10.91 7.64
CA PHE A 116 -5.16 9.49 7.84
C PHE A 116 -5.03 9.02 9.29
N HIS A 117 -4.81 9.95 10.23
CA HIS A 117 -4.64 9.67 11.67
C HIS A 117 -3.52 8.67 12.00
N LEU A 118 -2.47 8.65 11.18
CA LEU A 118 -1.25 7.86 11.34
C LEU A 118 -0.17 8.66 12.06
N GLU A 119 -0.52 9.24 13.21
CA GLU A 119 0.43 10.01 14.02
C GLU A 119 1.59 9.11 14.47
N VAL A 120 2.80 9.57 14.13
CA VAL A 120 4.11 9.06 14.57
C VAL A 120 4.82 10.19 15.31
N SER A 121 5.79 9.87 16.16
CA SER A 121 6.57 10.92 16.82
C SER A 121 7.39 11.70 15.79
N GLU A 122 7.61 12.99 16.03
CA GLU A 122 8.44 13.82 15.14
C GLU A 122 9.84 13.21 14.97
N LYS A 123 10.41 12.66 16.05
CA LYS A 123 11.70 11.96 16.01
C LYS A 123 11.68 10.77 15.05
N ASP A 124 10.66 9.93 15.12
CA ASP A 124 10.56 8.74 14.27
C ASP A 124 10.29 9.12 12.82
N PHE A 125 9.46 10.15 12.58
CA PHE A 125 9.25 10.69 11.25
C PHE A 125 10.55 11.20 10.63
N GLU A 126 11.28 12.06 11.33
CA GLU A 126 12.54 12.63 10.86
C GLU A 126 13.60 11.54 10.59
N SER A 127 13.64 10.51 11.45
CA SER A 127 14.51 9.35 11.24
C SER A 127 14.13 8.57 9.98
N SER A 128 12.83 8.26 9.81
CA SER A 128 12.34 7.59 8.60
C SER A 128 12.56 8.40 7.33
N TRP A 129 12.39 9.72 7.40
CA TRP A 129 12.63 10.63 6.29
C TRP A 129 14.08 10.64 5.86
N LEU A 130 15.02 10.67 6.81
CA LEU A 130 16.45 10.64 6.51
C LEU A 130 16.85 9.35 5.80
N ILE A 131 16.30 8.20 6.22
CA ILE A 131 16.56 6.90 5.60
C ILE A 131 16.00 6.87 4.16
N LEU A 132 14.77 7.35 3.97
CA LEU A 132 14.10 7.33 2.66
C LEU A 132 14.67 8.36 1.67
N ASN A 133 15.01 9.55 2.14
CA ASN A 133 15.56 10.65 1.33
C ASN A 133 17.10 10.62 1.32
N GLY A 134 17.72 9.44 1.28
CA GLY A 134 19.18 9.29 1.32
C GLY A 134 19.93 9.99 0.17
N ASN A 135 19.23 10.32 -0.93
CA ASN A 135 19.79 11.05 -2.08
C ASN A 135 19.76 12.59 -1.92
N GLY A 136 19.19 13.11 -0.84
CA GLY A 136 19.08 14.54 -0.60
C GLY A 136 18.18 15.30 -1.58
N SER A 137 17.38 14.61 -2.41
CA SER A 137 16.50 15.23 -3.41
C SER A 137 15.33 16.01 -2.79
N ASN A 138 15.12 15.82 -1.48
CA ASN A 138 14.01 16.37 -0.71
C ASN A 138 12.64 15.91 -1.22
N LYS A 139 12.62 14.83 -2.00
CA LYS A 139 11.42 14.12 -2.45
C LYS A 139 11.62 12.62 -2.23
N VAL A 140 10.54 11.91 -1.94
CA VAL A 140 10.55 10.46 -1.68
C VAL A 140 9.45 9.79 -2.52
N ASP A 141 9.72 8.58 -3.00
CA ASP A 141 8.72 7.75 -3.68
C ASP A 141 7.62 7.37 -2.68
N TYR A 142 6.36 7.68 -3.00
CA TYR A 142 5.27 7.42 -2.06
C TYR A 142 5.01 5.91 -1.86
N GLY A 143 5.44 5.05 -2.78
CA GLY A 143 5.41 3.60 -2.60
C GLY A 143 6.44 3.13 -1.56
N GLU A 144 7.66 3.67 -1.61
CA GLU A 144 8.70 3.45 -0.60
C GLU A 144 8.26 3.97 0.78
N PHE A 145 7.68 5.16 0.82
CA PHE A 145 7.12 5.72 2.05
C PHE A 145 6.02 4.83 2.64
N LYS A 146 5.04 4.39 1.82
CA LYS A 146 3.99 3.47 2.26
C LYS A 146 4.60 2.21 2.87
N ARG A 147 5.54 1.55 2.18
CA ARG A 147 6.20 0.33 2.68
C ARG A 147 6.97 0.57 3.98
N ALA A 148 7.66 1.70 4.11
CA ALA A 148 8.40 2.04 5.32
C ALA A 148 7.48 2.22 6.54
N ILE A 149 6.39 2.97 6.38
CA ILE A 149 5.51 3.36 7.49
C ILE A 149 4.48 2.28 7.83
N ILE A 150 3.88 1.66 6.82
CA ILE A 150 2.79 0.69 6.99
C ILE A 150 3.35 -0.74 7.09
N GLY A 151 4.45 -1.01 6.40
CA GLY A 151 4.92 -2.36 6.14
C GLY A 151 4.44 -2.88 4.79
N GLU A 152 4.69 -4.16 4.59
CA GLU A 152 4.46 -4.83 3.33
C GLU A 152 4.00 -6.27 3.59
N MET A 153 3.04 -6.73 2.81
CA MET A 153 2.49 -8.06 2.87
C MET A 153 3.57 -9.05 2.48
N ASN A 154 3.62 -10.17 3.19
CA ASN A 154 4.59 -11.20 2.89
C ASN A 154 4.43 -11.73 1.45
N GLU A 155 5.51 -12.24 0.87
CA GLU A 155 5.52 -12.67 -0.54
C GLU A 155 4.59 -13.85 -0.82
N TYR A 156 4.32 -14.70 0.19
CA TYR A 156 3.38 -15.80 0.04
C TYR A 156 1.97 -15.28 -0.27
N ARG A 157 1.44 -14.38 0.57
CA ARG A 157 0.14 -13.72 0.40
C ARG A 157 0.09 -12.91 -0.90
N LYS A 158 1.11 -12.10 -1.19
CA LYS A 158 1.21 -11.32 -2.45
C LYS A 158 1.16 -12.19 -3.69
N SER A 159 1.74 -13.40 -3.65
CA SER A 159 1.70 -14.30 -4.79
C SER A 159 0.26 -14.65 -5.22
N PHE A 160 -0.69 -14.72 -4.27
CA PHE A 160 -2.10 -14.97 -4.58
C PHE A 160 -2.82 -13.74 -5.09
N VAL A 161 -2.50 -12.55 -4.57
CA VAL A 161 -2.99 -11.28 -5.12
C VAL A 161 -2.57 -11.14 -6.58
N ARG A 162 -1.29 -11.40 -6.89
CA ARG A 162 -0.77 -11.43 -8.27
C ARG A 162 -1.50 -12.45 -9.14
N LYS A 163 -1.68 -13.69 -8.67
CA LYS A 163 -2.42 -14.72 -9.41
C LYS A 163 -3.86 -14.31 -9.71
N ALA A 164 -4.56 -13.73 -8.73
CA ALA A 164 -5.92 -13.23 -8.91
C ALA A 164 -5.97 -12.12 -9.96
N PHE A 165 -5.06 -11.14 -9.86
CA PHE A 165 -5.01 -10.05 -10.82
C PHE A 165 -4.65 -10.52 -12.24
N MET A 166 -3.67 -11.42 -12.39
CA MET A 166 -3.31 -11.99 -13.70
C MET A 166 -4.46 -12.75 -14.36
N LYS A 167 -5.36 -13.35 -13.57
CA LYS A 167 -6.58 -13.99 -14.10
C LYS A 167 -7.57 -12.95 -14.65
N LEU A 168 -7.64 -11.78 -14.03
CA LEU A 168 -8.51 -10.67 -14.43
C LEU A 168 -7.93 -9.89 -15.61
N ASP A 169 -6.64 -9.57 -15.57
CA ASP A 169 -5.89 -8.83 -16.58
C ASP A 169 -5.29 -9.77 -17.64
N TYR A 170 -6.17 -10.49 -18.35
CA TYR A 170 -5.75 -11.41 -19.41
C TYR A 170 -4.95 -10.71 -20.53
N ASN A 171 -5.29 -9.45 -20.82
CA ASN A 171 -4.64 -8.64 -21.85
C ASN A 171 -3.32 -8.01 -21.40
N LYS A 172 -2.97 -8.13 -20.10
CA LYS A 172 -1.76 -7.56 -19.50
C LYS A 172 -1.66 -6.05 -19.71
N THR A 173 -2.79 -5.36 -19.57
CA THR A 173 -2.88 -3.91 -19.69
C THR A 173 -2.41 -3.18 -18.43
N GLY A 174 -2.28 -3.90 -17.30
CA GLY A 174 -1.93 -3.33 -15.99
C GLY A 174 -3.13 -2.76 -15.23
N SER A 175 -4.31 -2.74 -15.85
CA SER A 175 -5.57 -2.28 -15.30
C SER A 175 -6.72 -3.16 -15.77
N VAL A 176 -7.72 -3.39 -14.93
CA VAL A 176 -8.90 -4.22 -15.21
C VAL A 176 -10.16 -3.38 -15.09
N PRO A 177 -11.06 -3.37 -16.10
CA PRO A 177 -12.36 -2.73 -15.99
C PRO A 177 -13.21 -3.33 -14.87
N ILE A 178 -13.88 -2.47 -14.09
CA ILE A 178 -14.78 -2.89 -13.00
C ILE A 178 -15.86 -3.86 -13.49
N VAL A 179 -16.33 -3.70 -14.73
CA VAL A 179 -17.32 -4.60 -15.33
C VAL A 179 -16.82 -6.04 -15.45
N ASP A 180 -15.53 -6.25 -15.65
CA ASP A 180 -14.94 -7.58 -15.77
C ASP A 180 -14.64 -8.16 -14.39
N ILE A 181 -14.19 -7.34 -13.44
CA ILE A 181 -14.09 -7.68 -12.01
C ILE A 181 -15.45 -8.20 -11.50
N ARG A 182 -16.55 -7.50 -11.82
CA ARG A 182 -17.91 -7.89 -11.45
C ARG A 182 -18.33 -9.25 -12.02
N LYS A 183 -17.95 -9.57 -13.25
CA LYS A 183 -18.27 -10.86 -13.90
C LYS A 183 -17.50 -12.01 -13.26
N CYS A 184 -16.24 -11.78 -12.90
CA CYS A 184 -15.35 -12.82 -12.40
C CYS A 184 -15.48 -13.09 -10.89
N TYR A 185 -15.88 -12.10 -10.09
CA TYR A 185 -16.03 -12.25 -8.64
C TYR A 185 -17.20 -13.18 -8.27
N CYS A 186 -17.00 -14.15 -7.38
CA CYS A 186 -18.01 -15.11 -6.93
C CYS A 186 -18.19 -15.03 -5.39
N ALA A 187 -19.35 -14.60 -4.92
CA ALA A 187 -19.59 -14.46 -3.47
C ALA A 187 -20.44 -15.60 -2.87
N LYS A 188 -20.78 -16.64 -3.66
CA LYS A 188 -21.62 -17.78 -3.21
C LYS A 188 -21.13 -18.46 -1.93
N LYS A 189 -19.82 -18.53 -1.75
CA LYS A 189 -19.18 -19.16 -0.60
C LYS A 189 -18.88 -18.18 0.55
N HIS A 190 -19.36 -16.93 0.46
CA HIS A 190 -19.21 -15.97 1.53
C HIS A 190 -20.04 -16.40 2.76
N PRO A 191 -19.53 -16.29 4.00
CA PRO A 191 -20.24 -16.75 5.19
C PRO A 191 -21.64 -16.14 5.38
N GLN A 192 -21.82 -14.85 5.06
CA GLN A 192 -23.15 -14.20 5.15
C GLN A 192 -24.13 -14.71 4.09
N VAL A 193 -23.63 -15.17 2.94
CA VAL A 193 -24.45 -15.80 1.89
C VAL A 193 -24.86 -17.20 2.30
N ILE A 194 -23.91 -17.99 2.81
CA ILE A 194 -24.18 -19.36 3.30
C ILE A 194 -25.18 -19.35 4.46
N SER A 195 -25.06 -18.38 5.37
CA SER A 195 -25.96 -18.25 6.52
C SER A 195 -27.30 -17.56 6.21
N GLY A 196 -27.50 -17.07 4.99
CA GLY A 196 -28.74 -16.40 4.56
C GLY A 196 -28.93 -14.98 5.08
N HIS A 197 -27.91 -14.37 5.69
CA HIS A 197 -27.98 -12.98 6.18
C HIS A 197 -27.82 -11.94 5.06
N SER A 198 -27.22 -12.32 3.93
CA SER A 198 -27.05 -11.45 2.76
C SER A 198 -27.12 -12.26 1.48
N THR A 199 -27.50 -11.64 0.38
CA THR A 199 -27.46 -12.26 -0.95
C THR A 199 -26.07 -12.17 -1.57
N GLU A 200 -25.77 -13.02 -2.55
CA GLU A 200 -24.51 -12.92 -3.30
C GLU A 200 -24.36 -11.54 -3.97
N GLU A 201 -25.46 -10.97 -4.46
CA GLU A 201 -25.46 -9.69 -5.16
C GLU A 201 -25.18 -8.51 -4.22
N GLU A 202 -25.70 -8.56 -2.98
CA GLU A 202 -25.40 -7.57 -1.94
C GLU A 202 -23.91 -7.55 -1.60
N ILE A 203 -23.32 -8.73 -1.37
CA ILE A 203 -21.88 -8.85 -1.07
C ILE A 203 -21.04 -8.38 -2.26
N LYS A 204 -21.40 -8.78 -3.48
CA LYS A 204 -20.70 -8.38 -4.69
C LYS A 204 -20.78 -6.87 -4.92
N SER A 205 -21.96 -6.27 -4.77
CA SER A 205 -22.15 -4.83 -4.97
C SER A 205 -21.34 -4.04 -3.97
N SER A 206 -21.39 -4.43 -2.70
CA SER A 206 -20.68 -3.75 -1.62
C SER A 206 -19.15 -3.87 -1.75
N PHE A 207 -18.64 -5.02 -2.20
CA PHE A 207 -17.23 -5.18 -2.57
C PHE A 207 -16.82 -4.23 -3.70
N LEU A 208 -17.62 -4.16 -4.77
CA LEU A 208 -17.31 -3.32 -5.94
C LEU A 208 -17.41 -1.83 -5.63
N GLU A 209 -18.35 -1.40 -4.77
CA GLU A 209 -18.44 -0.02 -4.29
C GLU A 209 -17.17 0.37 -3.53
N THR A 210 -16.76 -0.48 -2.58
CA THR A 210 -15.50 -0.27 -1.83
C THR A 210 -14.31 -0.15 -2.76
N LEU A 211 -14.23 -1.00 -3.78
CA LEU A 211 -13.14 -0.98 -4.75
C LEU A 211 -13.17 0.27 -5.64
N LYS A 212 -14.34 0.70 -6.10
CA LYS A 212 -14.49 1.95 -6.88
C LYS A 212 -14.07 3.18 -6.09
N ASP A 213 -14.48 3.26 -4.82
CA ASP A 213 -14.16 4.40 -3.96
C ASP A 213 -12.66 4.49 -3.68
N ALA A 214 -12.00 3.34 -3.59
CA ALA A 214 -10.56 3.17 -3.44
C ALA A 214 -9.75 3.59 -4.69
N CYS A 215 -10.34 3.54 -5.88
CA CYS A 215 -9.63 3.81 -7.13
C CYS A 215 -9.63 5.31 -7.50
N SER A 216 -8.61 5.71 -8.24
CA SER A 216 -8.49 7.04 -8.82
C SER A 216 -9.32 7.20 -10.09
N LYS A 217 -9.49 6.12 -10.85
CA LYS A 217 -10.42 6.04 -11.98
C LYS A 217 -11.61 5.18 -11.57
N SER A 218 -12.83 5.64 -11.83
CA SER A 218 -14.04 5.00 -11.29
C SER A 218 -14.48 3.74 -12.05
N ASP A 219 -13.93 3.50 -13.23
CA ASP A 219 -14.33 2.43 -14.16
C ASP A 219 -13.28 1.33 -14.35
N GLU A 220 -12.04 1.54 -13.90
CA GLU A 220 -10.95 0.56 -13.97
C GLU A 220 -10.13 0.54 -12.68
N VAL A 221 -9.49 -0.60 -12.42
CA VAL A 221 -8.65 -0.85 -11.24
C VAL A 221 -7.26 -1.27 -11.70
N SER A 222 -6.25 -0.50 -11.34
CA SER A 222 -4.84 -0.86 -11.59
C SER A 222 -4.36 -1.96 -10.65
N TYR A 223 -3.26 -2.64 -11.02
CA TYR A 223 -2.64 -3.63 -10.13
C TYR A 223 -2.27 -3.01 -8.76
N CYS A 224 -1.74 -1.79 -8.74
CA CYS A 224 -1.33 -1.12 -7.50
C CYS A 224 -2.52 -0.86 -6.57
N GLU A 225 -3.67 -0.43 -7.11
CA GLU A 225 -4.89 -0.21 -6.30
C GLU A 225 -5.48 -1.52 -5.79
N PHE A 226 -5.44 -2.57 -6.62
CA PHE A 226 -5.86 -3.91 -6.23
C PHE A 226 -4.96 -4.49 -5.13
N GLU A 227 -3.65 -4.29 -5.24
CA GLU A 227 -2.66 -4.68 -4.23
C GLU A 227 -2.87 -3.90 -2.93
N ASP A 228 -3.04 -2.57 -2.98
CA ASP A 228 -3.31 -1.73 -1.80
C ASP A 228 -4.57 -2.18 -1.04
N TYR A 229 -5.63 -2.58 -1.76
CA TYR A 229 -6.85 -3.13 -1.15
C TYR A 229 -6.55 -4.40 -0.35
N TYR A 230 -5.84 -5.36 -0.96
CA TYR A 230 -5.53 -6.64 -0.31
C TYR A 230 -4.44 -6.53 0.76
N GLU A 231 -3.48 -5.62 0.59
CA GLU A 231 -2.50 -5.24 1.62
C GLU A 231 -3.23 -4.72 2.87
N GLY A 232 -4.19 -3.81 2.70
CA GLY A 232 -5.01 -3.29 3.79
C GLY A 232 -5.86 -4.36 4.48
N LEU A 233 -6.38 -5.32 3.72
CA LEU A 233 -7.14 -6.46 4.25
C LEU A 233 -6.23 -7.42 5.02
N SER A 234 -5.01 -7.66 4.51
CA SER A 234 -4.00 -8.56 5.06
C SER A 234 -3.60 -8.18 6.50
N ILE A 235 -3.54 -6.89 6.83
CA ILE A 235 -3.19 -6.39 8.18
C ILE A 235 -4.13 -6.93 9.26
N GLY A 236 -5.40 -7.13 8.92
CA GLY A 236 -6.42 -7.65 9.84
C GLY A 236 -6.37 -9.16 10.05
N ILE A 237 -5.60 -9.90 9.24
CA ILE A 237 -5.65 -11.35 9.15
C ILE A 237 -4.35 -11.96 9.67
N VAL A 238 -4.48 -12.75 10.73
CA VAL A 238 -3.32 -13.34 11.43
C VAL A 238 -2.74 -14.50 10.63
N ASP A 239 -3.59 -15.42 10.17
CA ASP A 239 -3.15 -16.64 9.49
C ASP A 239 -3.07 -16.46 7.97
N ASP A 240 -2.00 -16.99 7.37
CA ASP A 240 -1.75 -16.86 5.94
C ASP A 240 -2.75 -17.65 5.09
N GLU A 241 -3.19 -18.83 5.55
CA GLU A 241 -4.17 -19.64 4.83
C GLU A 241 -5.56 -19.01 4.86
N ASP A 242 -5.94 -18.38 5.97
CA ASP A 242 -7.18 -17.60 6.05
C ASP A 242 -7.19 -16.47 5.01
N PHE A 243 -6.09 -15.71 4.91
CA PHE A 243 -5.94 -14.66 3.89
C PHE A 243 -6.00 -15.23 2.47
N VAL A 244 -5.28 -16.34 2.24
CA VAL A 244 -5.25 -16.99 0.93
C VAL A 244 -6.64 -17.48 0.54
N ASN A 245 -7.42 -18.05 1.46
CA ASN A 245 -8.80 -18.48 1.20
C ASN A 245 -9.71 -17.31 0.84
N ILE A 246 -9.51 -16.14 1.46
CA ILE A 246 -10.25 -14.92 1.14
C ILE A 246 -10.00 -14.45 -0.31
N ILE A 247 -8.84 -14.77 -0.90
CA ILE A 247 -8.55 -14.51 -2.31
C ILE A 247 -9.01 -15.67 -3.20
N ARG A 248 -8.63 -16.90 -2.86
CA ARG A 248 -8.85 -18.07 -3.72
C ARG A 248 -10.32 -18.35 -3.96
N ILE A 249 -11.14 -18.21 -2.93
CA ILE A 249 -12.56 -18.58 -3.00
C ILE A 249 -13.32 -17.67 -3.97
N PRO A 250 -13.26 -16.32 -3.87
CA PRO A 250 -14.03 -15.46 -4.76
C PRO A 250 -13.48 -15.41 -6.18
N TRP A 251 -12.17 -15.59 -6.37
CA TRP A 251 -11.53 -15.55 -7.68
C TRP A 251 -11.40 -16.92 -8.36
N GLY A 252 -11.68 -18.01 -7.65
CA GLY A 252 -11.56 -19.38 -8.15
C GLY A 252 -10.15 -19.70 -8.66
N ILE A 253 -9.15 -19.50 -7.81
CA ILE A 253 -7.72 -19.79 -8.07
C ILE A 253 -7.10 -20.77 -7.07
#